data_AF-A0A060PZA5-F1
#
_entry.id   AF-A0A060PZA5-F1
#
_cell.length_a   1.000
_cell.length_b   1.000
_cell.length_c   1.000
_cell.angle_alpha   90.00
_cell.angle_beta   90.00
_cell.angle_gamma   90.00
#
_symmetry.space_group_name_H-M   'P 1'
#
loop_
_entity.id
_entity.type
_entity.pdbx_description
1 polymer ?
#
loop_
_entity_poly.entity_id
_entity_poly.type
_entity_poly.pdbx_seq_one_letter_code
_entity_poly.pdbx_strand_id
1 'polypeptide(L)'
;MIKKRQICKECKETGYRFDATKIPGNRYPFYEGEAEYDGCVGCYQYDPIQYRKTCNGRIYNEGHQKGYYEGYQNGYHQKTTL
;
A
#
# COMPACT_ATOMS: atom_id res chain seq x y z
N MET A 1 19.91 11.10 -2.06
CA MET A 1 20.10 9.63 -2.12
C MET A 1 19.65 9.02 -0.80
N ILE A 2 18.54 8.28 -0.80
CA ILE A 2 18.04 7.58 0.39
C ILE A 2 18.95 6.38 0.66
N LYS A 3 19.72 6.41 1.77
CA LYS A 3 20.58 5.29 2.16
C LYS A 3 19.75 4.29 2.96
N LYS A 4 19.47 3.11 2.40
CA LYS A 4 18.70 2.01 3.02
C LYS A 4 19.03 1.79 4.51
N ARG A 5 20.33 1.79 4.85
CA ARG A 5 20.80 1.56 6.24
C ARG A 5 20.50 2.70 7.21
N GLN A 6 20.32 3.93 6.72
CA GLN A 6 20.01 5.07 7.59
C GLN A 6 18.53 5.06 7.98
N ILE A 7 17.64 4.78 7.02
CA ILE A 7 16.21 4.58 7.29
C ILE A 7 15.99 3.51 8.36
N CYS A 8 16.61 2.34 8.22
CA CYS A 8 16.37 1.26 9.18
C CYS A 8 16.88 1.59 10.60
N LYS A 9 17.86 2.50 10.74
CA LYS A 9 18.29 3.00 12.05
C LYS A 9 17.26 3.95 12.63
N GLU A 10 16.81 4.92 11.84
CA GLU A 10 15.79 5.88 12.26
C GLU A 10 14.50 5.18 12.69
N CYS A 11 14.07 4.11 12.00
CA CYS A 11 12.88 3.35 12.42
C CYS A 11 13.04 2.74 13.82
N LYS A 12 14.22 2.19 14.13
CA LYS A 12 14.51 1.60 15.44
C LYS A 12 14.64 2.65 16.53
N GLU A 13 15.23 3.80 16.20
CA GLU A 13 15.45 4.89 17.14
C GLU A 13 14.15 5.64 17.47
N THR A 14 13.28 5.85 16.47
CA THR A 14 12.03 6.60 16.64
C THR A 14 10.85 5.75 17.05
N GLY A 15 10.92 4.43 16.84
CA GLY A 15 9.77 3.55 17.01
C GLY A 15 8.73 3.65 15.89
N TYR A 16 9.05 4.32 14.78
CA TYR A 16 8.13 4.48 13.64
C TYR A 16 8.75 4.06 12.32
N ARG A 17 7.98 3.33 11.52
CA ARG A 17 8.40 2.85 10.20
C ARG A 17 8.52 3.99 9.19
N PHE A 18 9.43 3.83 8.24
CA PHE A 18 9.54 4.73 7.10
C PHE A 18 8.37 4.52 6.14
N ASP A 19 7.64 5.60 5.89
CA ASP A 19 6.57 5.67 4.91
C ASP A 19 7.13 5.54 3.47
N ALA A 20 6.86 4.40 2.84
CA ALA A 20 7.33 4.12 1.49
C ALA A 20 6.69 5.02 0.42
N THR A 21 5.58 5.73 0.70
CA THR A 21 4.97 6.68 -0.25
C THR A 21 5.85 7.91 -0.49
N LYS A 22 6.83 8.17 0.40
CA LYS A 22 7.88 9.18 0.20
C LYS A 22 8.81 8.85 -0.96
N ILE A 23 8.77 7.63 -1.49
CA ILE A 23 9.46 7.21 -2.70
C ILE A 23 8.48 7.36 -3.87
N PRO A 24 8.78 8.16 -4.91
CA PRO A 24 7.90 8.32 -6.06
C PRO A 24 7.51 6.99 -6.70
N GLY A 25 6.22 6.82 -6.99
CA GLY A 25 5.65 5.62 -7.60
C GLY A 25 5.14 4.57 -6.61
N ASN A 26 5.49 4.65 -5.33
CA ASN A 26 4.91 3.79 -4.30
C ASN A 26 3.56 4.33 -3.84
N ARG A 27 2.52 3.48 -3.84
CA ARG A 27 1.16 3.88 -3.47
C ARG A 27 0.83 3.67 -1.99
N TYR A 28 1.50 2.74 -1.30
CA TYR A 28 1.19 2.40 0.09
C TYR A 28 2.41 2.63 0.99
N PRO A 29 2.22 3.02 2.26
CA PRO A 29 3.35 3.21 3.18
C PRO A 29 4.05 1.90 3.50
N PHE A 30 3.30 0.81 3.65
CA PHE A 30 3.77 -0.52 4.02
C PHE A 30 2.99 -1.59 3.24
N TYR A 31 3.59 -2.76 3.03
CA TYR A 31 2.87 -3.90 2.48
C TYR A 31 2.22 -4.77 3.58
N GLU A 32 2.62 -4.60 4.84
CA GLU A 32 2.13 -5.33 6.00
C GLU A 32 2.46 -4.54 7.27
N GLY A 33 1.68 -4.73 8.34
CA GLY A 33 1.87 -4.05 9.62
C GLY A 33 1.42 -2.58 9.63
N GLU A 34 1.66 -1.95 10.77
CA GLU A 34 1.23 -0.58 11.08
C GLU A 34 2.43 0.39 11.14
N ALA A 35 2.18 1.68 11.34
CA ALA A 35 3.24 2.69 11.40
C ALA A 35 4.19 2.52 12.60
N GLU A 36 3.73 1.95 13.71
CA GLU A 36 4.55 1.64 14.87
C GLU A 36 5.55 0.52 14.52
N TYR A 37 6.80 0.70 14.94
CA TYR A 37 7.89 -0.19 14.59
C TYR A 37 7.94 -1.39 15.54
N ASP A 38 7.42 -2.52 15.08
CA ASP A 38 7.52 -3.85 15.70
C ASP A 38 8.50 -4.79 14.95
N GLY A 39 9.11 -4.30 13.86
CA GLY A 39 10.07 -5.08 13.07
C GLY A 39 10.22 -4.60 11.63
N CYS A 40 10.95 -5.38 10.82
CA CYS A 40 11.24 -5.02 9.43
C CYS A 40 10.22 -5.61 8.43
N VAL A 41 9.50 -6.68 8.79
CA VAL A 41 8.47 -7.29 7.94
C VAL A 41 7.41 -6.25 7.62
N GLY A 42 7.07 -6.06 6.34
CA GLY A 42 6.14 -5.02 5.89
C GLY A 42 6.79 -3.76 5.32
N CYS A 43 8.08 -3.52 5.61
CA CYS A 43 8.81 -2.35 5.10
C CYS A 43 9.31 -2.54 3.67
N TYR A 44 9.17 -1.51 2.82
CA TYR A 44 9.75 -1.47 1.47
C TYR A 44 11.26 -1.78 1.47
N GLN A 45 12.00 -1.24 2.43
CA GLN A 45 13.46 -1.41 2.49
C GLN A 45 13.88 -2.84 2.84
N TYR A 46 13.03 -3.59 3.56
CA TYR A 46 13.32 -4.97 3.96
C TYR A 46 13.24 -5.89 2.74
N ASP A 47 12.10 -5.85 2.03
CA ASP A 47 11.88 -6.61 0.81
C ASP A 47 11.12 -5.77 -0.25
N PRO A 48 11.84 -5.08 -1.15
CA PRO A 48 11.23 -4.30 -2.23
C PRO A 48 10.45 -5.14 -3.25
N ILE A 49 10.79 -6.44 -3.40
CA ILE A 49 10.13 -7.33 -4.36
C ILE A 49 8.78 -7.74 -3.80
N GLN A 50 8.74 -8.20 -2.55
CA GLN A 50 7.50 -8.56 -1.86
C GLN A 50 6.57 -7.35 -1.71
N TYR A 51 7.14 -6.18 -1.42
CA TYR A 51 6.38 -4.92 -1.41
C TYR A 51 5.67 -4.70 -2.76
N ARG A 52 6.40 -4.76 -3.88
CA ARG A 52 5.83 -4.53 -5.21
C ARG A 52 4.74 -5.55 -5.55
N LYS A 53 4.98 -6.84 -5.28
CA LYS A 53 3.98 -7.90 -5.52
C LYS A 53 2.69 -7.65 -4.75
N THR A 54 2.81 -7.38 -3.46
CA THR A 54 1.66 -7.18 -2.56
C THR A 54 0.88 -5.92 -2.92
N CYS A 55 1.58 -4.80 -3.13
CA CYS A 55 0.98 -3.53 -3.48
C CYS A 55 0.28 -3.57 -4.85
N ASN A 56 0.89 -4.22 -5.85
CA ASN A 56 0.25 -4.38 -7.16
C ASN A 56 -0.99 -5.26 -7.08
N GLY A 57 -0.95 -6.33 -6.28
CA GLY A 57 -2.13 -7.16 -6.00
C GLY A 57 -3.26 -6.36 -5.35
N ARG A 58 -2.95 -5.51 -4.36
CA ARG A 58 -3.91 -4.59 -3.73
C ARG A 58 -4.52 -3.63 -4.74
N ILE A 59 -3.71 -2.98 -5.57
CA ILE A 59 -4.17 -2.06 -6.62
C ILE A 59 -5.13 -2.77 -7.58
N TYR A 60 -4.80 -3.97 -8.01
CA TYR A 60 -5.65 -4.76 -8.88
C TYR A 60 -7.00 -5.07 -8.22
N ASN A 61 -6.99 -5.52 -6.97
CA ASN A 61 -8.21 -5.85 -6.23
C ASN A 61 -9.07 -4.61 -5.95
N GLU A 62 -8.47 -3.49 -5.57
CA GLU A 62 -9.18 -2.22 -5.38
C GLU A 62 -9.81 -1.72 -6.69
N GLY A 63 -9.09 -1.82 -7.80
CA GLY A 63 -9.61 -1.48 -9.12
C GLY A 63 -10.76 -2.40 -9.55
N HIS A 64 -10.60 -3.71 -9.35
CA HIS A 64 -11.63 -4.70 -9.66
C HIS A 64 -12.89 -4.48 -8.80
N GLN A 65 -12.74 -4.28 -7.50
CA GLN A 65 -13.84 -4.01 -6.58
C GLN A 65 -14.59 -2.74 -6.96
N LYS A 66 -13.87 -1.64 -7.24
CA LYS A 66 -14.51 -0.38 -7.69
C LYS A 66 -15.31 -0.57 -8.98
N GLY A 67 -14.73 -1.23 -9.98
CA GLY A 67 -15.42 -1.50 -11.24
C GLY A 67 -16.70 -2.33 -11.06
N TYR A 68 -16.67 -3.32 -10.16
CA TYR A 68 -17.86 -4.10 -9.82
C TYR A 68 -18.95 -3.23 -9.17
N TYR A 69 -18.62 -2.43 -8.16
CA TYR A 69 -19.59 -1.56 -7.47
C TYR A 69 -20.18 -0.50 -8.40
N GLU A 70 -19.37 0.16 -9.21
CA GLU A 70 -19.84 1.17 -10.18
C GLU A 70 -20.76 0.53 -11.24
N GLY A 71 -20.37 -0.62 -11.79
CA GLY A 71 -21.19 -1.36 -12.75
C GLY A 71 -22.52 -1.82 -12.15
N TYR A 72 -22.51 -2.26 -10.89
CA TYR A 72 -23.72 -2.57 -10.15
C TYR A 72 -24.60 -1.32 -10.00
N GLN A 73 -24.12 -0.23 -9.41
CA GLN A 73 -24.93 0.98 -9.21
C GLN A 73 -25.56 1.51 -10.50
N ASN A 74 -24.78 1.56 -11.59
CA ASN A 74 -25.28 1.99 -12.90
C ASN A 74 -26.37 1.06 -13.45
N GLY A 75 -26.20 -0.26 -13.31
CA GLY A 75 -27.21 -1.24 -13.72
C GLY A 75 -28.48 -1.20 -12.88
N TYR A 76 -28.39 -0.90 -11.58
CA TYR A 76 -29.56 -0.72 -10.72
C TYR A 76 -30.31 0.57 -11.06
N HIS A 77 -29.60 1.69 -11.24
CA HIS A 77 -30.21 2.98 -11.60
C HIS A 77 -30.98 2.91 -12.93
N GLN A 78 -30.45 2.20 -13.94
CA GLN A 78 -31.16 1.98 -15.21
C GLN A 78 -32.45 1.15 -15.05
N LYS A 79 -32.50 0.23 -14.07
CA LYS A 79 -33.67 -0.60 -13.81
C LYS A 79 -34.76 0.09 -12.98
N THR A 80 -34.40 1.08 -12.17
CA THR A 80 -35.32 1.80 -11.28
C THR A 80 -35.84 3.12 -11.84
N THR A 81 -35.31 3.58 -12.98
CA THR A 81 -35.74 4.83 -13.65
C THR A 81 -36.70 4.56 -14.81
N LEU A 82 -37.52 3.50 -14.71
CA LEU A 82 -38.55 3.11 -15.68
C LEU A 82 -39.95 3.51 -15.19
#